data_AF-A0A1H7V6U3-F1
#
_entry.id   AF-A0A1H7V6U3-F1
#
_cell.length_a   1.000
_cell.length_b   1.000
_cell.length_c   1.000
_cell.angle_alpha   90.00
_cell.angle_beta   90.00
_cell.angle_gamma   90.00
#
_symmetry.space_group_name_H-M   'P 1'
#
loop_
_entity.id
_entity.type
_entity.pdbx_description
1 polymer ?
#
loop_
_entity_poly.entity_id
_entity_poly.type
_entity_poly.pdbx_seq_one_letter_code
_entity_poly.pdbx_strand_id
1 'polypeptide(L)'
;MKEKIVYKRYINKNVFMLSFLIVIALLFNNQDTFAQCNTIIDVDFNNWNNRRYSIADIKSDFNNKVKPWTASTYRGVEGPGAASNLIENTPQETRIVNGTLRAQYLKNDASGRSGGFLFDPYFDAVDEAYLEYKVKFDDNFFWATGGKLPGLGGSTSGINSESTGRGTIPSGCKYNTNGWSARLMWRRNRAQTNAPYLILYSYFAEKQDGSARKDGDCGDGKRIFSNLKDDKWYTIRQYIKMNTPGQKNGKVIMWIDGVETYRDNNAKIRNSGKSSLKINALIMNTYRGGSRTDPVWHSPRTEYTFFDDFKVWTGCGNPPDGGEDNKPPQVALTNPSSNNQEFTLGETITLRANASDPDGDVDRVNFKVNGGYYDQDQTSPYTVTWTPTSAGTYTIGARAFEEGQEGLSTEVSRTVIVKSPTSNQAPNVSFASPSGNITVQEGYDLTVVANASDSDGSVSNVKLYINNSLVRQENVAPYEWGHNSSPNPQEVNGRSTGTYTVKAVATDNDGKQSEV
;
A
#
# COMPACT_ATOMS: atom_id res chain seq x y z
N MET A 1 -40.71 -46.68 65.38
CA MET A 1 -39.41 -46.77 66.08
C MET A 1 -38.43 -47.51 65.19
N LYS A 2 -37.30 -46.84 64.88
CA LYS A 2 -35.99 -47.34 64.38
C LYS A 2 -36.00 -48.11 63.03
N GLU A 3 -35.14 -47.84 62.05
CA GLU A 3 -34.01 -46.91 61.91
C GLU A 3 -33.69 -46.82 60.41
N LYS A 4 -33.37 -45.61 59.95
CA LYS A 4 -32.86 -45.30 58.60
C LYS A 4 -31.39 -45.68 58.52
N ILE A 5 -30.99 -46.49 57.54
CA ILE A 5 -29.69 -46.31 56.86
C ILE A 5 -29.92 -46.53 55.36
N VAL A 6 -29.69 -45.45 54.60
CA VAL A 6 -29.72 -45.41 53.15
C VAL A 6 -28.34 -45.80 52.64
N TYR A 7 -28.23 -46.86 51.86
CA TYR A 7 -27.17 -47.00 50.86
C TYR A 7 -27.80 -47.37 49.51
N LYS A 8 -27.71 -46.44 48.56
CA LYS A 8 -28.17 -46.59 47.18
C LYS A 8 -27.36 -47.70 46.48
N ARG A 9 -28.12 -48.56 45.79
CA ARG A 9 -27.73 -49.56 44.78
C ARG A 9 -26.34 -49.37 44.15
N TYR A 10 -25.47 -50.34 44.35
CA TYR A 10 -24.56 -50.84 43.32
C TYR A 10 -25.20 -52.10 42.71
N ILE A 11 -25.57 -52.04 41.43
CA ILE A 11 -25.81 -53.25 40.63
C ILE A 11 -24.54 -53.52 39.83
N ASN A 12 -23.89 -54.60 40.22
CA ASN A 12 -22.93 -55.35 39.41
C ASN A 12 -23.56 -55.77 38.09
N LYS A 13 -22.79 -55.67 37.00
CA LYS A 13 -22.48 -56.83 36.15
C LYS A 13 -21.34 -56.51 35.17
N ASN A 14 -20.16 -56.99 35.55
CA ASN A 14 -19.07 -57.33 34.63
C ASN A 14 -19.60 -58.22 33.51
N VAL A 15 -19.47 -57.80 32.25
CA VAL A 15 -18.83 -58.57 31.15
C VAL A 15 -18.46 -57.55 30.07
N PHE A 16 -17.18 -57.14 30.02
CA PHE A 16 -16.37 -56.82 28.82
C PHE A 16 -15.07 -56.17 29.32
N MET A 17 -14.27 -56.97 30.04
CA MET A 17 -12.95 -56.60 30.50
C MET A 17 -11.94 -57.16 29.50
N LEU A 18 -11.65 -56.43 28.41
CA LEU A 18 -10.35 -56.50 27.72
C LEU A 18 -10.17 -55.43 26.61
N SER A 19 -10.46 -54.15 26.86
CA SER A 19 -10.05 -53.09 25.93
C SER A 19 -10.06 -51.76 26.67
N PHE A 20 -8.96 -51.34 27.29
CA PHE A 20 -8.62 -49.93 27.58
C PHE A 20 -7.38 -49.88 28.48
N LEU A 21 -6.21 -50.26 27.97
CA LEU A 21 -4.93 -49.89 28.61
C LEU A 21 -3.71 -49.92 27.66
N ILE A 22 -3.91 -50.03 26.34
CA ILE A 22 -2.84 -49.87 25.33
C ILE A 22 -3.37 -49.02 24.16
N VAL A 23 -3.87 -47.81 24.42
CA VAL A 23 -4.11 -46.80 23.35
C VAL A 23 -3.87 -45.37 23.87
N ILE A 24 -3.04 -45.17 24.89
CA ILE A 24 -2.58 -43.82 25.33
C ILE A 24 -1.06 -43.82 25.55
N ALA A 25 -0.34 -44.55 24.69
CA ALA A 25 1.13 -44.48 24.61
C ALA A 25 1.66 -44.65 23.17
N LEU A 26 0.78 -44.58 22.16
CA LEU A 26 1.13 -44.65 20.73
C LEU A 26 0.52 -43.53 19.88
N LEU A 27 -0.04 -42.48 20.51
CA LEU A 27 -0.62 -41.32 19.81
C LEU A 27 0.00 -39.96 20.19
N PHE A 28 1.13 -39.97 20.91
CA PHE A 28 1.94 -38.76 21.16
C PHE A 28 3.40 -38.95 20.75
N ASN A 29 3.62 -39.51 19.55
CA ASN A 29 4.95 -39.51 18.92
C ASN A 29 4.92 -38.96 17.49
N ASN A 30 3.95 -38.10 17.18
CA ASN A 30 4.12 -37.08 16.15
C ASN A 30 4.44 -35.78 16.88
N GLN A 31 5.68 -35.68 17.38
CA GLN A 31 6.39 -34.43 17.17
C GLN A 31 6.53 -34.36 15.66
N ASP A 32 5.54 -33.78 14.97
CA ASP A 32 5.82 -33.18 13.68
C ASP A 32 6.91 -32.17 14.01
N THR A 33 8.16 -32.58 13.78
CA THR A 33 9.30 -31.68 13.78
C THR A 33 8.99 -30.74 12.63
N PHE A 34 8.28 -29.65 12.91
CA PHE A 34 8.23 -28.51 12.02
C PHE A 34 9.68 -28.23 11.69
N ALA A 35 10.03 -28.42 10.42
CA ALA A 35 11.41 -28.32 10.00
C ALA A 35 11.89 -26.92 10.39
N GLN A 36 12.81 -26.88 11.36
CA GLN A 36 13.21 -25.63 11.98
C GLN A 36 13.82 -24.73 10.90
N CYS A 37 13.17 -23.59 10.70
CA CYS A 37 13.66 -22.56 9.80
C CYS A 37 14.98 -22.01 10.35
N ASN A 38 16.05 -22.02 9.54
CA ASN A 38 17.36 -21.52 9.94
C ASN A 38 17.77 -20.32 9.09
N THR A 39 17.76 -19.13 9.69
CA THR A 39 18.13 -17.86 9.04
C THR A 39 19.65 -17.73 8.86
N ILE A 40 20.10 -17.62 7.61
CA ILE A 40 21.50 -17.45 7.20
C ILE A 40 21.84 -16.00 6.85
N ILE A 41 20.93 -15.21 6.29
CA ILE A 41 21.11 -13.76 6.06
C ILE A 41 19.77 -13.11 6.36
N ASP A 42 19.81 -11.95 7.00
CA ASP A 42 18.64 -11.10 7.24
C ASP A 42 19.13 -9.65 7.34
N VAL A 43 18.88 -8.87 6.28
CA VAL A 43 19.36 -7.49 6.14
C VAL A 43 18.28 -6.65 5.46
N ASP A 44 17.75 -5.68 6.21
CA ASP A 44 16.67 -4.75 5.83
C ASP A 44 17.17 -3.29 5.66
N PHE A 45 18.47 -3.06 5.88
CA PHE A 45 19.15 -1.75 5.83
C PHE A 45 18.54 -0.61 6.67
N ASN A 46 17.52 -0.87 7.50
CA ASN A 46 16.77 0.11 8.30
C ASN A 46 17.64 0.81 9.35
N ASN A 47 18.78 0.20 9.70
CA ASN A 47 19.77 0.76 10.61
C ASN A 47 20.54 1.95 10.02
N TRP A 48 20.36 2.25 8.73
CA TRP A 48 21.09 3.29 8.02
C TRP A 48 20.12 4.27 7.35
N ASN A 49 20.47 5.57 7.32
CA ASN A 49 19.65 6.55 6.63
C ASN A 49 20.48 7.56 5.82
N ASN A 50 20.05 7.76 4.58
CA ASN A 50 20.50 8.82 3.65
C ASN A 50 22.02 9.03 3.59
N ARG A 51 22.77 7.93 3.56
CA ARG A 51 24.23 7.92 3.55
C ARG A 51 24.78 7.01 2.47
N ARG A 52 26.06 7.19 2.18
CA ARG A 52 26.82 6.20 1.44
C ARG A 52 26.81 4.88 2.21
N TYR A 53 26.57 3.78 1.50
CA TYR A 53 26.72 2.44 2.04
C TYR A 53 28.17 2.00 1.84
N SER A 54 28.92 1.90 2.93
CA SER A 54 30.37 1.67 2.93
C SER A 54 30.71 0.19 3.06
N ILE A 55 31.99 -0.15 2.85
CA ILE A 55 32.50 -1.49 3.09
C ILE A 55 32.31 -1.90 4.54
N ALA A 56 32.51 -0.96 5.47
CA ALA A 56 32.30 -1.19 6.89
C ALA A 56 30.83 -1.49 7.20
N ASP A 57 29.90 -0.87 6.47
CA ASP A 57 28.46 -1.12 6.64
C ASP A 57 28.06 -2.48 6.08
N ILE A 58 28.54 -2.85 4.88
CA ILE A 58 28.36 -4.21 4.33
C ILE A 58 28.94 -5.24 5.30
N LYS A 59 30.14 -4.98 5.80
CA LYS A 59 30.73 -5.82 6.83
C LYS A 59 29.82 -5.86 8.04
N SER A 60 29.33 -4.75 8.58
CA SER A 60 28.44 -4.76 9.74
C SER A 60 27.17 -5.59 9.51
N ASP A 61 26.48 -5.36 8.40
CA ASP A 61 25.18 -5.99 8.11
C ASP A 61 25.33 -7.48 7.77
N PHE A 62 26.43 -7.86 7.12
CA PHE A 62 26.65 -9.24 6.68
C PHE A 62 27.65 -10.03 7.55
N ASN A 63 28.53 -9.41 8.38
CA ASN A 63 29.72 -10.05 9.01
C ASN A 63 29.43 -11.12 10.05
N ASN A 64 28.26 -11.13 10.70
CA ASN A 64 28.02 -12.11 11.77
C ASN A 64 27.82 -13.55 11.24
N LYS A 65 27.94 -13.78 9.93
CA LYS A 65 27.62 -15.06 9.26
C LYS A 65 28.60 -15.44 8.12
N VAL A 66 29.84 -14.91 8.13
CA VAL A 66 30.84 -15.00 7.04
C VAL A 66 32.23 -15.32 7.60
N LYS A 67 32.98 -16.23 6.96
CA LYS A 67 34.42 -16.42 7.26
C LYS A 67 35.20 -15.13 6.97
N PRO A 68 36.27 -14.83 7.73
CA PRO A 68 36.97 -13.55 7.67
C PRO A 68 37.44 -13.20 6.25
N TRP A 69 36.94 -12.08 5.75
CA TRP A 69 37.28 -11.49 4.46
C TRP A 69 38.66 -10.85 4.52
N THR A 70 39.65 -11.43 3.84
CA THR A 70 41.04 -10.92 3.84
C THR A 70 41.34 -9.95 2.68
N ALA A 71 40.33 -9.49 1.94
CA ALA A 71 40.56 -8.66 0.75
C ALA A 71 40.63 -7.16 1.09
N SER A 72 41.69 -6.51 0.59
CA SER A 72 41.94 -5.07 0.64
C SER A 72 41.36 -4.31 -0.56
N THR A 73 40.56 -4.96 -1.43
CA THR A 73 40.10 -4.38 -2.71
C THR A 73 38.63 -4.71 -2.97
N TYR A 74 37.72 -3.89 -2.47
CA TYR A 74 36.31 -3.97 -2.84
C TYR A 74 36.09 -3.32 -4.21
N ARG A 75 35.25 -3.93 -5.07
CA ARG A 75 34.70 -3.24 -6.24
C ARG A 75 33.38 -2.56 -5.84
N GLY A 76 33.40 -1.24 -5.71
CA GLY A 76 32.19 -0.42 -5.80
C GLY A 76 31.59 0.13 -4.50
N VAL A 77 32.33 0.17 -3.38
CA VAL A 77 31.70 0.55 -2.10
C VAL A 77 32.45 1.69 -1.35
N GLU A 78 33.74 1.93 -1.64
CA GLU A 78 34.44 3.17 -1.25
C GLU A 78 34.75 4.01 -2.51
N GLY A 79 34.86 5.34 -2.38
CA GLY A 79 34.71 6.27 -3.51
C GLY A 79 35.71 7.40 -3.43
N PRO A 80 35.55 8.48 -4.21
CA PRO A 80 34.74 8.63 -5.41
C PRO A 80 35.38 7.78 -6.52
N GLY A 81 34.77 6.64 -6.84
CA GLY A 81 35.34 5.63 -7.75
C GLY A 81 36.48 4.73 -7.22
N ALA A 82 36.57 4.38 -5.93
CA ALA A 82 37.79 3.72 -5.41
C ALA A 82 37.73 2.18 -5.58
N ALA A 83 38.49 1.47 -6.44
CA ALA A 83 39.91 1.49 -6.89
C ALA A 83 40.80 0.63 -5.97
N SER A 84 41.43 -0.45 -6.44
CA SER A 84 42.61 -0.46 -7.33
C SER A 84 42.82 -1.91 -7.82
N ASN A 85 42.98 -2.27 -9.10
CA ASN A 85 43.85 -1.72 -10.15
C ASN A 85 43.20 -1.74 -11.56
N LEU A 86 41.87 -1.61 -11.68
CA LEU A 86 41.20 -1.81 -12.99
C LEU A 86 40.15 -0.78 -13.43
N ILE A 87 39.98 0.36 -12.74
CA ILE A 87 38.98 1.34 -13.17
C ILE A 87 39.49 2.78 -12.92
N GLU A 88 39.92 3.45 -13.99
CA GLU A 88 40.11 4.90 -14.04
C GLU A 88 38.74 5.62 -13.99
N ASN A 89 38.60 6.61 -13.09
CA ASN A 89 37.69 7.77 -13.19
C ASN A 89 36.18 7.54 -13.41
N THR A 90 35.48 6.76 -12.56
CA THR A 90 34.00 6.68 -12.59
C THR A 90 33.31 7.10 -11.27
N PRO A 91 32.33 8.02 -11.29
CA PRO A 91 31.73 8.66 -10.09
C PRO A 91 30.52 7.91 -9.46
N GLN A 92 30.54 6.58 -9.37
CA GLN A 92 29.39 5.80 -8.85
C GLN A 92 29.24 5.83 -7.33
N GLU A 93 27.99 5.84 -6.86
CA GLU A 93 27.63 5.76 -5.44
C GLU A 93 26.51 4.75 -5.14
N THR A 94 26.83 3.71 -4.36
CA THR A 94 25.85 2.91 -3.62
C THR A 94 25.48 3.63 -2.33
N ARG A 95 24.19 3.80 -2.07
CA ARG A 95 23.67 4.56 -0.92
C ARG A 95 22.53 3.82 -0.25
N ILE A 96 22.34 4.10 1.04
CA ILE A 96 21.04 3.88 1.67
C ILE A 96 20.21 5.15 1.52
N VAL A 97 18.98 5.01 1.03
CA VAL A 97 18.02 6.10 0.85
C VAL A 97 16.68 5.64 1.43
N ASN A 98 16.20 6.33 2.46
CA ASN A 98 14.95 5.99 3.17
C ASN A 98 14.87 4.50 3.55
N GLY A 99 15.89 3.98 4.24
CA GLY A 99 15.93 2.57 4.63
C GLY A 99 16.31 1.59 3.51
N THR A 100 16.35 2.00 2.24
CA THR A 100 16.59 1.06 1.11
C THR A 100 17.99 1.15 0.51
N LEU A 101 18.56 0.02 0.06
CA LEU A 101 19.82 -0.02 -0.69
C LEU A 101 19.61 0.44 -2.14
N ARG A 102 20.10 1.62 -2.48
CA ARG A 102 20.02 2.19 -3.84
C ARG A 102 21.29 1.90 -4.64
N ALA A 103 21.14 1.23 -5.77
CA ALA A 103 22.16 1.06 -6.79
C ALA A 103 22.07 2.15 -7.87
N GLN A 104 23.21 2.72 -8.27
CA GLN A 104 23.28 3.72 -9.34
C GLN A 104 23.84 3.14 -10.63
N TYR A 105 23.14 3.36 -11.74
CA TYR A 105 23.62 3.04 -13.10
C TYR A 105 23.93 4.34 -13.83
N LEU A 106 25.19 4.54 -14.24
CA LEU A 106 25.57 5.77 -14.94
C LEU A 106 24.98 5.83 -16.35
N LYS A 107 24.64 7.05 -16.79
CA LYS A 107 24.31 7.33 -18.19
C LYS A 107 25.43 6.86 -19.12
N ASN A 108 25.04 6.35 -20.28
CA ASN A 108 25.91 5.91 -21.37
C ASN A 108 26.97 4.88 -20.97
N ASP A 109 26.72 4.11 -19.91
CA ASP A 109 27.64 3.08 -19.43
C ASP A 109 26.88 1.77 -19.10
N ALA A 110 27.62 0.67 -19.08
CA ALA A 110 27.12 -0.67 -18.74
C ALA A 110 28.27 -1.54 -18.23
N SER A 111 28.01 -2.79 -17.86
CA SER A 111 28.94 -3.72 -17.19
C SER A 111 29.11 -3.51 -15.69
N GLY A 112 29.61 -4.54 -15.03
CA GLY A 112 29.93 -4.52 -13.60
C GLY A 112 31.17 -3.69 -13.23
N ARG A 113 31.78 -2.97 -14.18
CA ARG A 113 32.79 -1.95 -13.86
C ARG A 113 32.17 -0.59 -13.61
N SER A 114 30.93 -0.37 -14.04
CA SER A 114 30.37 0.97 -14.12
C SER A 114 28.88 1.06 -13.80
N GLY A 115 28.34 0.07 -13.10
CA GLY A 115 26.95 0.10 -12.65
C GLY A 115 26.74 -0.64 -11.34
N GLY A 116 25.85 -0.08 -10.52
CA GLY A 116 25.30 -0.63 -9.29
C GLY A 116 26.33 -1.03 -8.25
N PHE A 117 26.15 -2.22 -7.66
CA PHE A 117 27.02 -2.79 -6.63
C PHE A 117 27.43 -4.22 -6.98
N LEU A 118 28.61 -4.62 -6.52
CA LEU A 118 29.19 -5.94 -6.73
C LEU A 118 29.92 -6.42 -5.47
N PHE A 119 29.25 -7.24 -4.65
CA PHE A 119 29.83 -7.92 -3.51
C PHE A 119 29.11 -9.25 -3.28
N ASP A 120 29.75 -10.25 -2.69
CA ASP A 120 29.13 -11.59 -2.60
C ASP A 120 29.26 -12.16 -1.18
N PRO A 121 28.32 -11.91 -0.24
CA PRO A 121 28.36 -12.50 1.11
C PRO A 121 28.45 -14.04 1.09
N TYR A 122 29.47 -14.61 1.73
CA TYR A 122 29.75 -16.06 1.77
C TYR A 122 29.37 -16.71 3.10
N PHE A 123 28.44 -17.65 3.11
CA PHE A 123 27.99 -18.32 4.34
C PHE A 123 28.37 -19.80 4.38
N ASP A 124 28.07 -20.47 5.50
CA ASP A 124 28.34 -21.91 5.63
C ASP A 124 27.56 -22.72 4.60
N ALA A 125 28.23 -23.73 4.03
CA ALA A 125 27.75 -24.46 2.88
C ALA A 125 26.48 -25.29 3.19
N VAL A 126 25.43 -25.11 2.40
CA VAL A 126 24.16 -25.86 2.50
C VAL A 126 23.77 -26.50 1.16
N ASP A 127 22.99 -27.59 1.22
CA ASP A 127 22.49 -28.29 0.02
C ASP A 127 21.17 -27.71 -0.50
N GLU A 128 20.44 -26.96 0.32
CA GLU A 128 19.25 -26.24 -0.13
C GLU A 128 19.14 -24.92 0.62
N ALA A 129 18.65 -23.89 -0.07
CA ALA A 129 18.41 -22.59 0.53
C ALA A 129 17.33 -21.85 -0.25
N TYR A 130 16.66 -20.96 0.47
CA TYR A 130 15.84 -19.91 -0.06
C TYR A 130 16.60 -18.59 -0.04
N LEU A 131 16.28 -17.72 -0.98
CA LEU A 131 16.64 -16.31 -1.02
C LEU A 131 15.35 -15.53 -1.24
N GLU A 132 15.15 -14.45 -0.49
CA GLU A 132 14.12 -13.44 -0.75
C GLU A 132 14.75 -12.05 -0.69
N TYR A 133 14.27 -11.13 -1.53
CA TYR A 133 14.56 -9.71 -1.46
C TYR A 133 13.53 -8.91 -2.24
N LYS A 134 13.43 -7.62 -1.93
CA LYS A 134 12.62 -6.67 -2.67
C LYS A 134 13.45 -5.88 -3.66
N VAL A 135 12.85 -5.56 -4.80
CA VAL A 135 13.47 -4.69 -5.80
C VAL A 135 12.45 -3.74 -6.43
N LYS A 136 12.83 -2.47 -6.58
CA LYS A 136 12.11 -1.48 -7.36
C LYS A 136 13.02 -0.85 -8.39
N PHE A 137 12.48 -0.64 -9.59
CA PHE A 137 13.11 0.15 -10.64
C PHE A 137 12.59 1.58 -10.53
N ASP A 138 13.47 2.55 -10.76
CA ASP A 138 13.13 3.98 -10.70
C ASP A 138 11.92 4.34 -11.57
N ASP A 139 11.29 5.48 -11.30
CA ASP A 139 10.21 5.96 -12.17
C ASP A 139 10.72 6.21 -13.59
N ASN A 140 9.90 5.83 -14.57
CA ASN A 140 10.22 5.91 -16.00
C ASN A 140 11.54 5.18 -16.36
N PHE A 141 11.89 4.07 -15.70
CA PHE A 141 13.18 3.39 -15.87
C PHE A 141 13.46 2.96 -17.31
N PHE A 142 14.62 3.35 -17.86
CA PHE A 142 15.06 2.92 -19.17
C PHE A 142 15.64 1.50 -19.12
N TRP A 143 14.81 0.53 -19.51
CA TRP A 143 15.12 -0.90 -19.44
C TRP A 143 16.37 -1.33 -20.23
N ALA A 144 16.67 -0.66 -21.36
CA ALA A 144 17.68 -1.08 -22.33
C ALA A 144 17.54 -2.57 -22.70
N THR A 145 18.62 -3.27 -23.07
CA THR A 145 18.58 -4.72 -23.32
C THR A 145 18.58 -5.57 -22.04
N GLY A 146 18.89 -4.97 -20.89
CA GLY A 146 18.81 -5.64 -19.59
C GLY A 146 19.96 -5.36 -18.64
N GLY A 147 19.98 -6.07 -17.53
CA GLY A 147 21.04 -6.02 -16.52
C GLY A 147 20.89 -7.10 -15.46
N LYS A 148 21.83 -7.16 -14.51
CA LYS A 148 21.90 -8.22 -13.50
C LYS A 148 21.13 -7.85 -12.24
N LEU A 149 20.56 -8.87 -11.60
CA LEU A 149 19.97 -8.78 -10.28
C LEU A 149 20.56 -9.90 -9.40
N PRO A 150 20.50 -9.73 -8.07
CA PRO A 150 21.02 -10.71 -7.11
C PRO A 150 20.44 -12.11 -7.25
N GLY A 151 21.16 -13.09 -6.72
CA GLY A 151 20.72 -14.49 -6.67
C GLY A 151 21.69 -15.37 -5.87
N LEU A 152 21.35 -16.63 -5.68
CA LEU A 152 22.22 -17.59 -4.98
C LEU A 152 23.34 -18.11 -5.89
N GLY A 153 24.40 -18.58 -5.26
CA GLY A 153 25.41 -19.37 -5.92
C GLY A 153 26.30 -20.11 -4.95
N GLY A 154 27.38 -20.67 -5.50
CA GLY A 154 28.41 -21.20 -4.64
C GLY A 154 29.66 -21.65 -5.35
N SER A 155 30.68 -21.88 -4.53
CA SER A 155 31.98 -22.30 -4.99
C SER A 155 32.80 -23.02 -3.93
N THR A 156 33.65 -23.95 -4.37
CA THR A 156 34.59 -24.69 -3.52
C THR A 156 35.90 -23.93 -3.23
N SER A 157 36.14 -22.79 -3.89
CA SER A 157 37.42 -22.05 -3.78
C SER A 157 37.23 -20.55 -3.51
N GLY A 158 35.98 -20.09 -3.44
CA GLY A 158 35.61 -18.67 -3.43
C GLY A 158 35.72 -17.97 -2.08
N ILE A 159 36.12 -18.68 -1.02
CA ILE A 159 36.32 -18.05 0.30
C ILE A 159 37.56 -17.14 0.29
N ASN A 160 38.51 -17.33 -0.64
CA ASN A 160 39.83 -16.66 -0.61
C ASN A 160 40.36 -16.13 -1.98
N SER A 161 39.60 -16.09 -3.08
CA SER A 161 40.16 -15.76 -4.42
C SER A 161 39.45 -14.61 -5.14
N GLU A 162 39.77 -13.37 -4.76
CA GLU A 162 39.32 -12.15 -5.48
C GLU A 162 40.34 -11.61 -6.51
N SER A 163 41.52 -12.21 -6.64
CA SER A 163 42.67 -11.54 -7.27
C SER A 163 42.73 -11.52 -8.80
N THR A 164 41.87 -12.23 -9.53
CA THR A 164 41.77 -12.06 -10.99
C THR A 164 40.34 -12.31 -11.43
N GLY A 165 39.73 -11.37 -12.16
CA GLY A 165 38.34 -11.49 -12.61
C GLY A 165 37.96 -12.89 -13.04
N ARG A 166 36.80 -13.35 -12.53
CA ARG A 166 36.41 -14.76 -12.27
C ARG A 166 36.86 -15.23 -10.88
N GLY A 167 36.21 -14.74 -9.83
CA GLY A 167 36.03 -15.57 -8.65
C GLY A 167 35.54 -16.95 -9.09
N THR A 168 35.74 -17.98 -8.27
CA THR A 168 35.37 -19.34 -8.68
C THR A 168 33.86 -19.54 -8.85
N ILE A 169 33.02 -18.56 -8.47
CA ILE A 169 31.63 -18.42 -8.93
C ILE A 169 31.61 -17.96 -10.41
N PRO A 170 31.04 -18.76 -11.34
CA PRO A 170 31.02 -18.42 -12.76
C PRO A 170 30.30 -17.10 -13.05
N SER A 171 31.03 -16.21 -13.73
CA SER A 171 30.51 -15.00 -14.37
C SER A 171 31.16 -14.82 -15.73
N GLY A 172 30.39 -14.42 -16.75
CA GLY A 172 30.87 -14.33 -18.13
C GLY A 172 30.91 -15.69 -18.85
N CYS A 173 31.67 -15.86 -19.92
CA CYS A 173 31.53 -17.02 -20.82
C CYS A 173 32.65 -18.06 -20.69
N LYS A 174 33.45 -18.01 -19.61
CA LYS A 174 34.36 -19.12 -19.29
C LYS A 174 33.67 -19.99 -18.26
N TYR A 175 33.63 -21.26 -18.56
CA TYR A 175 33.01 -22.23 -17.70
C TYR A 175 34.01 -22.72 -16.66
N ASN A 176 33.54 -22.90 -15.43
CA ASN A 176 34.30 -23.44 -14.33
C ASN A 176 33.43 -24.46 -13.61
N THR A 177 33.97 -25.65 -13.36
CA THR A 177 33.26 -26.74 -12.68
C THR A 177 33.35 -26.68 -11.16
N ASN A 178 34.10 -25.71 -10.61
CA ASN A 178 34.27 -25.46 -9.18
C ASN A 178 33.33 -24.37 -8.64
N GLY A 179 32.32 -23.99 -9.42
CA GLY A 179 31.30 -23.05 -8.99
C GLY A 179 30.07 -23.07 -9.88
N TRP A 180 29.01 -22.40 -9.42
CA TRP A 180 27.76 -22.18 -10.15
C TRP A 180 27.12 -20.88 -9.69
N SER A 181 26.22 -20.31 -10.49
CA SER A 181 25.40 -19.17 -10.08
C SER A 181 23.99 -19.25 -10.64
N ALA A 182 23.03 -18.65 -9.93
CA ALA A 182 21.63 -18.53 -10.30
C ALA A 182 21.14 -17.08 -10.07
N ARG A 183 21.84 -16.13 -10.67
CA ARG A 183 21.44 -14.71 -10.65
C ARG A 183 20.19 -14.49 -11.49
N LEU A 184 19.57 -13.34 -11.32
CA LEU A 184 18.53 -12.88 -12.21
C LEU A 184 19.05 -11.85 -13.22
N MET A 185 18.26 -11.61 -14.26
CA MET A 185 18.38 -10.41 -15.08
C MET A 185 17.01 -9.82 -15.39
N TRP A 186 16.91 -8.49 -15.39
CA TRP A 186 15.88 -7.84 -16.20
C TRP A 186 16.31 -7.84 -17.66
N ARG A 187 15.34 -7.92 -18.57
CA ARG A 187 15.55 -7.96 -20.01
C ARG A 187 14.44 -7.21 -20.73
N ARG A 188 14.79 -6.72 -21.91
CA ARG A 188 13.87 -6.28 -22.96
C ARG A 188 14.48 -6.65 -24.30
N ASN A 189 13.67 -6.78 -25.34
CA ASN A 189 14.21 -7.01 -26.68
C ASN A 189 15.00 -5.78 -27.14
N ARG A 190 15.98 -5.98 -28.04
CA ARG A 190 16.84 -4.90 -28.54
C ARG A 190 16.04 -3.74 -29.15
N ALA A 191 14.93 -4.05 -29.83
CA ALA A 191 14.03 -3.05 -30.41
C ALA A 191 13.16 -2.31 -29.39
N GLN A 192 13.17 -2.73 -28.12
CA GLN A 192 12.37 -2.18 -27.03
C GLN A 192 10.85 -2.15 -27.29
N THR A 193 10.35 -3.08 -28.09
CA THR A 193 8.92 -3.17 -28.42
C THR A 193 8.15 -4.10 -27.50
N ASN A 194 8.82 -5.06 -26.84
CA ASN A 194 8.16 -5.93 -25.89
C ASN A 194 8.16 -5.33 -24.48
N ALA A 195 7.23 -5.79 -23.65
CA ALA A 195 7.27 -5.51 -22.23
C ALA A 195 8.57 -6.08 -21.61
N PRO A 196 9.20 -5.37 -20.68
CA PRO A 196 10.35 -5.87 -19.94
C PRO A 196 9.96 -7.09 -19.10
N TYR A 197 10.92 -7.96 -18.84
CA TYR A 197 10.70 -9.27 -18.23
C TYR A 197 11.92 -9.69 -17.40
N LEU A 198 11.72 -10.66 -16.50
CA LEU A 198 12.82 -11.26 -15.72
C LEU A 198 13.21 -12.60 -16.31
N ILE A 199 14.51 -12.88 -16.29
CA ILE A 199 15.06 -14.21 -16.54
C ILE A 199 15.86 -14.70 -15.34
N LEU A 200 15.77 -16.01 -15.07
CA LEU A 200 16.81 -16.72 -14.34
C LEU A 200 18.03 -16.82 -15.26
N TYR A 201 19.15 -16.24 -14.83
CA TYR A 201 20.41 -16.23 -15.55
C TYR A 201 21.44 -17.13 -14.87
N SER A 202 21.45 -18.40 -15.26
CA SER A 202 22.18 -19.45 -14.53
C SER A 202 23.45 -19.91 -15.24
N TYR A 203 24.39 -20.37 -14.42
CA TYR A 203 25.60 -21.08 -14.82
C TYR A 203 25.63 -22.44 -14.14
N PHE A 204 24.65 -23.27 -14.50
CA PHE A 204 24.59 -24.65 -14.06
C PHE A 204 25.52 -25.52 -14.91
N ALA A 205 25.85 -26.70 -14.37
CA ALA A 205 26.74 -27.64 -15.03
C ALA A 205 26.20 -28.13 -16.38
N GLU A 206 24.88 -28.17 -16.50
CA GLU A 206 24.16 -28.44 -17.73
C GLU A 206 23.41 -27.19 -18.19
N LYS A 207 23.29 -27.04 -19.50
CA LYS A 207 22.53 -25.97 -20.10
C LYS A 207 21.03 -26.25 -20.07
N GLN A 208 20.22 -25.21 -20.28
CA GLN A 208 18.77 -25.34 -20.38
C GLN A 208 18.32 -26.30 -21.51
N ASP A 209 19.12 -26.44 -22.58
CA ASP A 209 18.87 -27.38 -23.67
C ASP A 209 19.29 -28.83 -23.35
N GLY A 210 19.81 -29.08 -22.14
CA GLY A 210 20.26 -30.38 -21.67
C GLY A 210 21.69 -30.74 -22.06
N SER A 211 22.40 -29.87 -22.79
CA SER A 211 23.80 -30.10 -23.17
C SER A 211 24.78 -29.73 -22.04
N ALA A 212 25.92 -30.42 -21.98
CA ALA A 212 26.97 -30.07 -21.01
C ALA A 212 27.54 -28.68 -21.30
N ARG A 213 27.70 -27.84 -20.27
CA ARG A 213 28.29 -26.51 -20.40
C ARG A 213 29.78 -26.60 -20.74
N LYS A 214 30.25 -25.73 -21.63
CA LYS A 214 31.63 -25.64 -22.12
C LYS A 214 32.13 -24.20 -22.09
N ASP A 215 33.44 -24.02 -22.30
CA ASP A 215 33.99 -22.68 -22.52
C ASP A 215 33.37 -22.04 -23.77
N GLY A 216 33.03 -20.76 -23.66
CA GLY A 216 32.23 -20.03 -24.65
C GLY A 216 30.75 -19.93 -24.27
N ASP A 217 30.23 -20.81 -23.40
CA ASP A 217 28.85 -20.74 -22.95
C ASP A 217 28.66 -19.66 -21.88
N CYS A 218 28.15 -18.50 -22.32
CA CYS A 218 27.59 -17.51 -21.41
C CYS A 218 26.32 -18.08 -20.74
N GLY A 219 25.91 -17.54 -19.59
CA GLY A 219 24.82 -18.11 -18.78
C GLY A 219 23.51 -18.29 -19.54
N ASP A 220 22.69 -19.24 -19.11
CA ASP A 220 21.40 -19.53 -19.74
C ASP A 220 20.32 -18.62 -19.20
N GLY A 221 19.41 -18.21 -20.08
CA GLY A 221 18.32 -17.31 -19.73
C GLY A 221 16.97 -17.97 -19.85
N LYS A 222 16.38 -18.39 -18.73
CA LYS A 222 14.99 -18.83 -18.70
C LYS A 222 14.09 -17.66 -18.29
N ARG A 223 13.13 -17.30 -19.13
CA ARG A 223 12.10 -16.32 -18.73
C ARG A 223 11.27 -16.88 -17.59
N ILE A 224 11.20 -16.13 -16.49
CA ILE A 224 10.44 -16.49 -15.29
C ILE A 224 9.26 -15.55 -15.08
N PHE A 225 9.36 -14.28 -15.44
CA PHE A 225 8.28 -13.31 -15.23
C PHE A 225 8.20 -12.35 -16.40
N SER A 226 7.01 -11.84 -16.71
CA SER A 226 6.77 -10.89 -17.80
C SER A 226 6.03 -9.66 -17.29
N ASN A 227 6.05 -8.57 -18.06
CA ASN A 227 5.33 -7.33 -17.73
C ASN A 227 5.86 -6.64 -16.48
N LEU A 228 7.18 -6.59 -16.34
CA LEU A 228 7.85 -5.79 -15.32
C LEU A 228 7.46 -4.30 -15.51
N LYS A 229 7.36 -3.58 -14.39
CA LYS A 229 6.96 -2.18 -14.33
C LYS A 229 8.02 -1.39 -13.57
N ASP A 230 8.18 -0.15 -13.98
CA ASP A 230 8.88 0.89 -13.24
C ASP A 230 8.01 1.40 -12.09
N ASP A 231 8.66 2.02 -11.11
CA ASP A 231 8.07 2.51 -9.87
C ASP A 231 7.12 1.53 -9.15
N LYS A 232 7.42 0.23 -9.26
CA LYS A 232 6.74 -0.84 -8.53
C LYS A 232 7.77 -1.67 -7.77
N TRP A 233 7.51 -1.91 -6.49
CA TRP A 233 8.22 -2.91 -5.70
C TRP A 233 7.80 -4.32 -6.12
N TYR A 234 8.79 -5.20 -6.20
CA TYR A 234 8.62 -6.62 -6.43
C TYR A 234 9.32 -7.42 -5.34
N THR A 235 8.63 -8.40 -4.76
CA THR A 235 9.25 -9.39 -3.88
C THR A 235 9.71 -10.57 -4.72
N ILE A 236 11.01 -10.83 -4.76
CA ILE A 236 11.62 -11.93 -5.51
C ILE A 236 12.03 -13.02 -4.53
N ARG A 237 11.40 -14.20 -4.64
CA ARG A 237 11.83 -15.40 -3.90
C ARG A 237 12.43 -16.42 -4.84
N GLN A 238 13.55 -17.00 -4.44
CA GLN A 238 14.29 -18.05 -5.14
C GLN A 238 14.52 -19.21 -4.17
N TYR A 239 14.19 -20.43 -4.59
CA TYR A 239 14.59 -21.65 -3.90
C TYR A 239 15.49 -22.49 -4.79
N ILE A 240 16.58 -22.98 -4.21
CA ILE A 240 17.49 -23.92 -4.88
C ILE A 240 17.77 -25.11 -3.97
N LYS A 241 17.62 -26.31 -4.53
CA LYS A 241 18.11 -27.57 -3.97
C LYS A 241 19.18 -28.15 -4.89
N MET A 242 20.37 -28.34 -4.36
CA MET A 242 21.48 -28.93 -5.10
C MET A 242 21.13 -30.34 -5.58
N ASN A 243 21.46 -30.66 -6.82
CA ASN A 243 21.31 -32.02 -7.35
C ASN A 243 22.29 -33.00 -6.66
N THR A 244 21.94 -34.28 -6.63
CA THR A 244 22.93 -35.34 -6.39
C THR A 244 24.02 -35.21 -7.47
N PRO A 245 25.33 -35.18 -7.13
CA PRO A 245 26.39 -34.93 -8.09
C PRO A 245 26.24 -35.74 -9.39
N GLY A 246 26.11 -35.04 -10.52
CA GLY A 246 25.97 -35.65 -11.85
C GLY A 246 24.54 -36.00 -12.29
N GLN A 247 23.58 -36.06 -11.37
CA GLN A 247 22.18 -36.40 -11.63
C GLN A 247 21.32 -35.17 -11.94
N LYS A 248 20.20 -35.37 -12.65
CA LYS A 248 19.21 -34.33 -12.99
C LYS A 248 18.05 -34.33 -12.00
N ASN A 249 18.33 -34.01 -10.74
CA ASN A 249 17.34 -34.05 -9.65
C ASN A 249 17.45 -32.84 -8.70
N GLY A 250 18.16 -31.79 -9.11
CA GLY A 250 18.17 -30.52 -8.39
C GLY A 250 16.87 -29.76 -8.65
N LYS A 251 16.53 -28.86 -7.73
CA LYS A 251 15.32 -28.04 -7.83
C LYS A 251 15.67 -26.57 -7.91
N VAL A 252 14.97 -25.84 -8.77
CA VAL A 252 14.99 -24.38 -8.85
C VAL A 252 13.56 -23.90 -8.96
N ILE A 253 13.13 -23.06 -8.02
CA ILE A 253 11.78 -22.51 -8.01
C ILE A 253 11.88 -21.00 -7.78
N MET A 254 11.05 -20.24 -8.48
CA MET A 254 11.00 -18.78 -8.39
C MET A 254 9.58 -18.32 -8.11
N TRP A 255 9.43 -17.37 -7.19
CA TRP A 255 8.21 -16.64 -6.96
C TRP A 255 8.46 -15.15 -7.14
N ILE A 256 7.44 -14.46 -7.66
CA ILE A 256 7.41 -13.00 -7.79
C ILE A 256 6.10 -12.55 -7.16
N ASP A 257 6.16 -11.66 -6.17
CA ASP A 257 5.01 -11.19 -5.39
C ASP A 257 4.16 -12.37 -4.87
N GLY A 258 4.82 -13.35 -4.24
CA GLY A 258 4.17 -14.55 -3.69
C GLY A 258 3.75 -15.63 -4.70
N VAL A 259 3.62 -15.26 -5.98
CA VAL A 259 3.14 -16.18 -7.03
C VAL A 259 4.30 -17.00 -7.58
N GLU A 260 4.15 -18.33 -7.63
CA GLU A 260 5.13 -19.20 -8.30
C GLU A 260 5.13 -18.94 -9.81
N THR A 261 6.27 -18.51 -10.34
CA THR A 261 6.41 -18.12 -11.75
C THR A 261 7.27 -19.08 -12.56
N TYR A 262 8.11 -19.88 -11.90
CA TYR A 262 8.95 -20.87 -12.55
C TYR A 262 9.33 -22.00 -11.61
N ARG A 263 9.36 -23.21 -12.15
CA ARG A 263 9.81 -24.44 -11.46
C ARG A 263 10.58 -25.35 -12.42
N ASP A 264 11.72 -25.82 -11.97
CA ASP A 264 12.49 -26.91 -12.57
C ASP A 264 12.85 -27.92 -11.48
N ASN A 265 12.42 -29.18 -11.66
CA ASN A 265 12.71 -30.28 -10.75
C ASN A 265 13.83 -31.21 -11.25
N ASN A 266 14.43 -30.90 -12.39
CA ASN A 266 15.44 -31.71 -13.07
C ASN A 266 16.74 -30.94 -13.31
N ALA A 267 16.98 -29.87 -12.54
CA ALA A 267 18.17 -29.04 -12.71
C ALA A 267 19.44 -29.83 -12.38
N LYS A 268 20.44 -29.79 -13.26
CA LYS A 268 21.78 -30.34 -13.00
C LYS A 268 22.76 -29.21 -12.74
N ILE A 269 22.81 -28.79 -11.47
CA ILE A 269 23.60 -27.65 -10.99
C ILE A 269 25.09 -28.00 -10.91
N ARG A 270 25.43 -29.20 -10.42
CA ARG A 270 26.81 -29.70 -10.25
C ARG A 270 27.07 -31.05 -10.94
N ASN A 271 28.30 -31.22 -11.43
CA ASN A 271 28.77 -32.44 -12.10
C ASN A 271 29.02 -33.61 -11.14
N SER A 272 29.25 -34.81 -11.71
CA SER A 272 29.72 -35.97 -10.94
C SER A 272 31.04 -35.64 -10.23
N GLY A 273 31.24 -36.21 -9.04
CA GLY A 273 32.44 -35.98 -8.21
C GLY A 273 32.54 -34.59 -7.55
N LYS A 274 31.54 -33.70 -7.72
CA LYS A 274 31.53 -32.35 -7.14
C LYS A 274 30.70 -32.26 -5.85
N SER A 275 30.78 -33.25 -4.97
CA SER A 275 29.98 -33.29 -3.72
C SER A 275 30.26 -32.12 -2.78
N SER A 276 31.47 -31.55 -2.80
CA SER A 276 31.84 -30.36 -2.00
C SER A 276 31.30 -29.04 -2.55
N LEU A 277 30.79 -29.01 -3.79
CA LEU A 277 30.21 -27.80 -4.37
C LEU A 277 28.77 -27.64 -3.88
N LYS A 278 28.51 -26.60 -3.09
CA LYS A 278 27.25 -26.35 -2.35
C LYS A 278 26.70 -24.95 -2.65
N ILE A 279 25.62 -24.56 -1.98
CA ILE A 279 25.19 -23.17 -1.86
C ILE A 279 25.98 -22.55 -0.71
N ASN A 280 26.74 -21.49 -0.97
CA ASN A 280 27.52 -20.81 0.07
C ASN A 280 27.75 -19.32 -0.23
N ALA A 281 26.97 -18.74 -1.15
CA ALA A 281 27.08 -17.34 -1.49
C ALA A 281 25.71 -16.74 -1.83
N LEU A 282 25.47 -15.55 -1.29
CA LEU A 282 24.51 -14.59 -1.84
C LEU A 282 25.28 -13.71 -2.81
N ILE A 283 24.88 -13.69 -4.07
CA ILE A 283 25.57 -12.93 -5.11
C ILE A 283 24.91 -11.54 -5.20
N MET A 284 25.45 -10.53 -4.51
CA MET A 284 24.93 -9.14 -4.53
C MET A 284 25.54 -8.40 -5.72
N ASN A 285 25.03 -8.71 -6.91
CA ASN A 285 25.49 -8.12 -8.15
C ASN A 285 24.33 -7.47 -8.92
N THR A 286 24.41 -6.16 -9.11
CA THR A 286 23.51 -5.45 -10.02
C THR A 286 24.24 -4.43 -10.87
N TYR A 287 24.01 -4.50 -12.18
CA TYR A 287 24.64 -3.63 -13.19
C TYR A 287 23.92 -3.79 -14.54
N ARG A 288 23.97 -2.77 -15.41
CA ARG A 288 23.48 -2.89 -16.79
C ARG A 288 24.31 -3.93 -17.54
N GLY A 289 23.65 -4.85 -18.25
CA GLY A 289 24.28 -6.04 -18.79
C GLY A 289 25.21 -5.78 -19.97
N GLY A 290 25.84 -6.83 -20.51
CA GLY A 290 26.61 -6.72 -21.75
C GLY A 290 27.95 -6.02 -21.60
N SER A 291 28.32 -5.27 -22.65
CA SER A 291 29.61 -4.59 -22.79
C SER A 291 29.42 -3.07 -22.75
N ARG A 292 30.41 -2.36 -22.18
CA ARG A 292 30.55 -0.89 -22.24
C ARG A 292 30.63 -0.33 -23.65
N THR A 293 30.95 -1.18 -24.62
CA THR A 293 31.13 -0.82 -26.01
C THR A 293 29.89 -1.09 -26.87
N ASP A 294 28.82 -1.68 -26.30
CA ASP A 294 27.57 -1.98 -27.02
C ASP A 294 26.45 -1.07 -26.47
N PRO A 295 26.15 0.06 -27.13
CA PRO A 295 25.18 1.05 -26.66
C PRO A 295 23.77 0.51 -26.41
N VAL A 296 23.43 -0.68 -26.93
CA VAL A 296 22.14 -1.32 -26.70
C VAL A 296 21.88 -1.66 -25.23
N TRP A 297 22.93 -1.66 -24.41
CA TRP A 297 22.86 -1.89 -22.96
C TRP A 297 22.83 -0.62 -22.13
N HIS A 298 23.07 0.53 -22.77
CA HIS A 298 23.21 1.80 -22.09
C HIS A 298 21.86 2.47 -21.88
N SER A 299 21.80 3.39 -20.92
CA SER A 299 20.71 4.35 -20.78
C SER A 299 21.23 5.76 -21.07
N PRO A 300 20.43 6.65 -21.69
CA PRO A 300 20.82 8.05 -21.86
C PRO A 300 20.87 8.82 -20.52
N ARG A 301 20.37 8.23 -19.42
CA ARG A 301 20.25 8.86 -18.10
C ARG A 301 20.94 8.02 -17.03
N THR A 302 21.36 8.70 -15.96
CA THR A 302 21.74 8.02 -14.73
C THR A 302 20.45 7.62 -14.03
N GLU A 303 20.33 6.35 -13.67
CA GLU A 303 19.09 5.76 -13.15
C GLU A 303 19.41 4.84 -11.98
N TYR A 304 18.36 4.44 -11.26
CA TYR A 304 18.52 3.70 -10.02
C TYR A 304 17.65 2.44 -9.98
N THR A 305 18.09 1.50 -9.16
CA THR A 305 17.22 0.48 -8.58
C THR A 305 17.39 0.54 -7.07
N PHE A 306 16.33 0.15 -6.38
CA PHE A 306 16.25 0.12 -4.94
C PHE A 306 16.05 -1.34 -4.53
N PHE A 307 16.72 -1.75 -3.46
CA PHE A 307 16.65 -3.10 -2.93
C PHE A 307 16.42 -3.07 -1.44
N ASP A 308 15.71 -4.08 -0.95
CA ASP A 308 15.44 -4.22 0.47
C ASP A 308 15.26 -5.69 0.89
N ASP A 309 15.25 -5.95 2.19
CA ASP A 309 14.89 -7.22 2.82
C ASP A 309 15.60 -8.46 2.26
N PHE A 310 16.93 -8.43 2.19
CA PHE A 310 17.69 -9.62 1.79
C PHE A 310 17.66 -10.67 2.88
N LYS A 311 16.96 -11.77 2.61
CA LYS A 311 16.87 -12.94 3.47
C LYS A 311 17.42 -14.18 2.78
N VAL A 312 18.22 -14.97 3.49
CA VAL A 312 18.63 -16.32 3.07
C VAL A 312 18.35 -17.28 4.20
N TRP A 313 17.68 -18.40 3.95
CA TRP A 313 17.35 -19.38 4.99
C TRP A 313 17.25 -20.80 4.47
N THR A 314 17.17 -21.76 5.39
CA THR A 314 16.97 -23.19 5.10
C THR A 314 15.90 -23.79 5.98
N GLY A 315 15.53 -25.04 5.72
CA GLY A 315 14.66 -25.82 6.60
C GLY A 315 13.17 -25.73 6.29
N CYS A 316 12.66 -24.62 5.75
CA CYS A 316 11.21 -24.43 5.57
C CYS A 316 10.87 -23.59 4.33
N GLY A 317 9.63 -23.75 3.84
CA GLY A 317 9.15 -23.14 2.59
C GLY A 317 8.97 -21.62 2.61
N ASN A 318 8.72 -21.08 3.81
CA ASN A 318 8.52 -19.67 4.08
C ASN A 318 9.69 -19.16 4.93
N PRO A 319 10.03 -17.86 4.88
CA PRO A 319 11.10 -17.33 5.71
C PRO A 319 10.79 -17.49 7.21
N PRO A 320 11.77 -17.87 8.05
CA PRO A 320 11.69 -17.67 9.50
C PRO A 320 11.45 -16.19 9.78
N ASP A 321 10.36 -15.89 10.50
CA ASP A 321 10.03 -14.55 11.02
C ASP A 321 9.71 -13.46 9.97
N GLY A 322 8.81 -13.75 9.02
CA GLY A 322 8.07 -12.70 8.28
C GLY A 322 8.11 -12.88 6.77
N GLY A 323 6.98 -13.33 6.23
CA GLY A 323 6.73 -13.49 4.80
C GLY A 323 5.51 -14.37 4.53
N GLU A 324 4.40 -14.13 5.24
CA GLU A 324 3.12 -14.17 4.53
C GLU A 324 3.19 -13.02 3.51
N ASP A 325 2.67 -13.21 2.29
CA ASP A 325 2.54 -12.12 1.35
C ASP A 325 1.82 -10.96 2.05
N ASN A 326 2.53 -9.86 2.32
CA ASN A 326 1.93 -8.67 2.92
C ASN A 326 0.84 -8.18 1.96
N LYS A 327 -0.43 -8.43 2.30
CA LYS A 327 -1.56 -8.02 1.49
C LYS A 327 -1.82 -6.55 1.79
N PRO A 328 -2.02 -5.71 0.76
CA PRO A 328 -2.27 -4.30 0.98
C PRO A 328 -3.50 -4.09 1.87
N PRO A 329 -3.54 -2.98 2.62
CA PRO A 329 -4.64 -2.71 3.53
C PRO A 329 -5.92 -2.54 2.72
N GLN A 330 -7.05 -2.81 3.37
CA GLN A 330 -8.37 -2.55 2.82
C GLN A 330 -8.90 -1.25 3.41
N VAL A 331 -9.54 -0.42 2.58
CA VAL A 331 -10.17 0.83 3.02
C VAL A 331 -11.58 0.94 2.46
N ALA A 332 -12.49 1.50 3.25
CA ALA A 332 -13.85 1.79 2.82
C ALA A 332 -14.32 3.14 3.40
N LEU A 333 -14.83 4.01 2.53
CA LEU A 333 -15.49 5.24 2.94
C LEU A 333 -16.83 4.91 3.61
N THR A 334 -16.99 5.37 4.85
CA THR A 334 -18.22 5.26 5.65
C THR A 334 -18.98 6.60 5.73
N ASN A 335 -18.30 7.73 5.55
CA ASN A 335 -18.92 9.01 5.27
C ASN A 335 -18.10 9.79 4.22
N PRO A 336 -18.68 10.26 3.10
CA PRO A 336 -20.09 10.21 2.69
C PRO A 336 -20.67 8.79 2.59
N SER A 337 -21.94 8.62 2.96
CA SER A 337 -22.59 7.30 3.11
C SER A 337 -23.05 6.69 1.78
N SER A 338 -23.29 7.53 0.76
CA SER A 338 -23.76 7.16 -0.58
C SER A 338 -23.14 8.04 -1.67
N ASN A 339 -23.20 7.59 -2.94
CA ASN A 339 -22.87 8.46 -4.08
C ASN A 339 -23.96 9.53 -4.23
N ASN A 340 -23.53 10.72 -4.61
CA ASN A 340 -24.36 11.91 -4.79
C ASN A 340 -25.10 12.36 -3.52
N GLN A 341 -24.55 12.06 -2.33
CA GLN A 341 -25.03 12.66 -1.09
C GLN A 341 -24.90 14.19 -1.18
N GLU A 342 -25.96 14.88 -0.78
CA GLU A 342 -26.06 16.34 -0.88
C GLU A 342 -25.66 17.03 0.42
N PHE A 343 -24.95 18.14 0.29
CA PHE A 343 -24.51 19.01 1.40
C PHE A 343 -24.72 20.48 1.03
N THR A 344 -24.75 21.36 2.02
CA THR A 344 -24.87 22.81 1.78
C THR A 344 -23.50 23.46 1.71
N LEU A 345 -23.32 24.45 0.84
CA LEU A 345 -22.11 25.24 0.75
C LEU A 345 -21.80 25.90 2.11
N GLY A 346 -20.56 25.73 2.60
CA GLY A 346 -20.12 26.22 3.91
C GLY A 346 -20.39 25.27 5.08
N GLU A 347 -21.09 24.16 4.87
CA GLU A 347 -21.27 23.10 5.87
C GLU A 347 -19.94 22.37 6.14
N THR A 348 -19.59 22.15 7.40
CA THR A 348 -18.45 21.30 7.76
C THR A 348 -18.82 19.83 7.66
N ILE A 349 -18.27 19.15 6.66
CA ILE A 349 -18.52 17.74 6.36
C ILE A 349 -17.44 16.89 7.02
N THR A 350 -17.83 15.94 7.87
CA THR A 350 -16.87 14.95 8.42
C THR A 350 -16.67 13.82 7.43
N LEU A 351 -15.47 13.67 6.88
CA LEU A 351 -15.08 12.52 6.06
C LEU A 351 -14.64 11.39 6.99
N ARG A 352 -15.11 10.17 6.74
CA ARG A 352 -14.80 9.00 7.56
C ARG A 352 -14.51 7.78 6.72
N ALA A 353 -13.49 7.04 7.12
CA ALA A 353 -13.13 5.75 6.53
C ALA A 353 -12.86 4.71 7.62
N ASN A 354 -13.16 3.46 7.30
CA ASN A 354 -12.61 2.32 8.04
C ASN A 354 -11.49 1.74 7.20
N ALA A 355 -10.39 1.38 7.85
CA ALA A 355 -9.32 0.64 7.22
C ALA A 355 -8.89 -0.51 8.14
N SER A 356 -8.48 -1.60 7.52
CA SER A 356 -7.96 -2.78 8.20
C SER A 356 -6.91 -3.40 7.32
N ASP A 357 -5.83 -3.86 7.94
CA ASP A 357 -4.82 -4.62 7.26
C ASP A 357 -4.96 -6.12 7.63
N PRO A 358 -5.01 -7.05 6.66
CA PRO A 358 -5.11 -8.47 6.96
C PRO A 358 -3.89 -9.06 7.67
N ASP A 359 -2.71 -8.45 7.46
CA ASP A 359 -1.41 -9.01 7.81
C ASP A 359 -0.59 -8.08 8.74
N GLY A 360 -1.11 -6.91 9.09
CA GLY A 360 -0.48 -5.95 10.00
C GLY A 360 -1.42 -4.88 10.57
N ASP A 361 -0.85 -3.72 10.87
CA ASP A 361 -1.57 -2.52 11.32
C ASP A 361 -1.60 -1.46 10.20
N VAL A 362 -2.69 -0.70 10.15
CA VAL A 362 -2.77 0.48 9.27
C VAL A 362 -2.09 1.66 9.98
N ASP A 363 -1.04 2.23 9.37
CA ASP A 363 -0.34 3.43 9.87
C ASP A 363 -1.23 4.66 9.74
N ARG A 364 -1.86 4.83 8.58
CA ARG A 364 -2.72 5.99 8.32
C ARG A 364 -3.68 5.81 7.16
N VAL A 365 -4.69 6.68 7.11
CA VAL A 365 -5.56 6.88 5.95
C VAL A 365 -5.42 8.30 5.44
N ASN A 366 -5.07 8.44 4.16
CA ASN A 366 -5.09 9.72 3.46
C ASN A 366 -6.46 9.93 2.82
N PHE A 367 -7.08 11.07 3.08
CA PHE A 367 -8.28 11.54 2.43
C PHE A 367 -7.93 12.46 1.25
N LYS A 368 -8.76 12.42 0.22
CA LYS A 368 -8.60 13.16 -1.03
C LYS A 368 -9.88 13.91 -1.40
N VAL A 369 -9.70 15.06 -2.04
CA VAL A 369 -10.79 15.82 -2.67
C VAL A 369 -10.40 16.08 -4.13
N ASN A 370 -11.26 15.69 -5.06
CA ASN A 370 -11.04 15.75 -6.50
C ASN A 370 -9.73 15.08 -6.95
N GLY A 371 -9.38 13.95 -6.32
CA GLY A 371 -8.17 13.17 -6.59
C GLY A 371 -6.87 13.72 -5.98
N GLY A 372 -6.87 14.97 -5.52
CA GLY A 372 -5.76 15.59 -4.79
C GLY A 372 -5.76 15.19 -3.31
N TYR A 373 -4.57 15.06 -2.71
CA TYR A 373 -4.43 14.89 -1.26
C TYR A 373 -5.07 16.07 -0.52
N TYR A 374 -5.86 15.78 0.51
CA TYR A 374 -6.49 16.79 1.36
C TYR A 374 -5.87 16.78 2.76
N ASP A 375 -6.01 15.66 3.47
CA ASP A 375 -5.53 15.49 4.84
C ASP A 375 -5.38 13.99 5.17
N GLN A 376 -4.88 13.65 6.36
CA GLN A 376 -4.71 12.27 6.83
C GLN A 376 -5.09 12.10 8.30
N ASP A 377 -5.39 10.86 8.69
CA ASP A 377 -5.55 10.47 10.09
C ASP A 377 -4.78 9.17 10.35
N GLN A 378 -4.19 9.05 11.54
CA GLN A 378 -3.39 7.90 11.98
C GLN A 378 -4.11 7.07 13.04
N THR A 379 -5.28 7.50 13.52
CA THR A 379 -6.01 6.80 14.59
C THR A 379 -7.36 6.32 14.09
N SER A 380 -7.62 5.01 14.19
CA SER A 380 -8.96 4.46 13.91
C SER A 380 -9.94 4.83 15.04
N PRO A 381 -11.17 5.29 14.74
CA PRO A 381 -11.77 5.44 13.41
C PRO A 381 -11.25 6.68 12.67
N TYR A 382 -10.76 6.49 11.44
CA TYR A 382 -10.11 7.53 10.65
C TYR A 382 -11.08 8.63 10.21
N THR A 383 -10.81 9.87 10.61
CA THR A 383 -11.68 11.02 10.36
C THR A 383 -10.91 12.29 10.03
N VAL A 384 -11.43 13.05 9.08
CA VAL A 384 -11.00 14.44 8.81
C VAL A 384 -12.23 15.30 8.54
N THR A 385 -12.14 16.61 8.75
CA THR A 385 -13.24 17.55 8.44
C THR A 385 -12.93 18.36 7.19
N TRP A 386 -13.88 18.48 6.28
CA TRP A 386 -13.77 19.25 5.04
C TRP A 386 -14.94 20.23 4.92
N THR A 387 -14.65 21.50 4.60
CA THR A 387 -15.68 22.53 4.35
C THR A 387 -15.55 23.03 2.91
N PRO A 388 -16.52 22.79 2.02
CA PRO A 388 -16.46 23.23 0.64
C PRO A 388 -16.61 24.76 0.55
N THR A 389 -15.82 25.39 -0.32
CA THR A 389 -15.83 26.85 -0.54
C THR A 389 -16.59 27.27 -1.81
N SER A 390 -17.03 26.30 -2.63
CA SER A 390 -17.90 26.56 -3.79
C SER A 390 -18.92 25.43 -3.97
N ALA A 391 -20.09 25.78 -4.52
CA ALA A 391 -21.08 24.78 -4.92
C ALA A 391 -20.56 23.97 -6.12
N GLY A 392 -20.98 22.72 -6.24
CA GLY A 392 -20.56 21.82 -7.32
C GLY A 392 -20.48 20.36 -6.89
N THR A 393 -20.03 19.51 -7.82
CA THR A 393 -19.80 18.09 -7.56
C THR A 393 -18.34 17.87 -7.20
N TYR A 394 -18.11 17.10 -6.13
CA TYR A 394 -16.77 16.75 -5.66
C TYR A 394 -16.60 15.23 -5.59
N THR A 395 -15.38 14.76 -5.83
CA THR A 395 -15.01 13.35 -5.61
C THR A 395 -14.21 13.25 -4.32
N ILE A 396 -14.77 12.58 -3.31
CA ILE A 396 -14.10 12.28 -2.06
C ILE A 396 -13.42 10.93 -2.18
N GLY A 397 -12.12 10.86 -1.88
CA GLY A 397 -11.34 9.63 -1.92
C GLY A 397 -10.72 9.29 -0.55
N ALA A 398 -10.43 8.01 -0.34
CA ALA A 398 -9.61 7.55 0.79
C ALA A 398 -8.64 6.45 0.34
N ARG A 399 -7.45 6.42 0.95
CA ARG A 399 -6.42 5.40 0.71
C ARG A 399 -5.68 5.09 2.02
N ALA A 400 -5.56 3.82 2.37
CA ALA A 400 -4.86 3.36 3.57
C ALA A 400 -3.39 3.00 3.25
N PHE A 401 -2.54 3.21 4.25
CA PHE A 401 -1.09 3.00 4.22
C PHE A 401 -0.68 2.15 5.42
N GLU A 402 0.25 1.24 5.20
CA GLU A 402 0.95 0.49 6.25
C GLU A 402 2.21 1.24 6.73
N GLU A 403 2.73 0.83 7.89
CA GLU A 403 4.01 1.28 8.42
C GLU A 403 5.16 0.76 7.52
N GLY A 404 6.12 1.61 7.15
CA GLY A 404 7.32 1.17 6.42
C GLY A 404 7.24 1.06 4.89
N GLN A 405 6.15 1.48 4.23
CA GLN A 405 6.00 1.62 2.75
C GLN A 405 5.87 0.33 1.91
N GLU A 406 5.08 -0.67 2.33
CA GLU A 406 4.99 -1.91 1.53
C GLU A 406 3.62 -2.33 1.04
N GLY A 407 2.53 -1.84 1.63
CA GLY A 407 1.19 -1.97 1.07
C GLY A 407 0.44 -0.66 1.01
N LEU A 408 -0.16 -0.40 -0.16
CA LEU A 408 -1.12 0.67 -0.37
C LEU A 408 -2.45 0.04 -0.77
N SER A 409 -3.53 0.43 -0.11
CA SER A 409 -4.87 0.02 -0.54
C SER A 409 -5.14 0.49 -1.97
N THR A 410 -6.11 -0.15 -2.63
CA THR A 410 -6.82 0.50 -3.73
C THR A 410 -7.49 1.77 -3.21
N GLU A 411 -7.58 2.79 -4.06
CA GLU A 411 -8.31 4.01 -3.70
C GLU A 411 -9.80 3.74 -3.80
N VAL A 412 -10.54 4.14 -2.76
CA VAL A 412 -12.02 4.17 -2.80
C VAL A 412 -12.48 5.59 -2.94
N SER A 413 -13.55 5.82 -3.71
CA SER A 413 -14.07 7.15 -3.95
C SER A 413 -15.59 7.20 -3.97
N ARG A 414 -16.15 8.35 -3.58
CA ARG A 414 -17.58 8.67 -3.68
C ARG A 414 -17.77 10.08 -4.23
N THR A 415 -18.82 10.29 -5.02
CA THR A 415 -19.23 11.63 -5.46
C THR A 415 -20.16 12.26 -4.42
N VAL A 416 -20.02 13.57 -4.19
CA VAL A 416 -20.95 14.38 -3.37
C VAL A 416 -21.36 15.64 -4.12
N ILE A 417 -22.53 16.16 -3.82
CA ILE A 417 -23.09 17.37 -4.45
C ILE A 417 -23.22 18.45 -3.38
N VAL A 418 -22.46 19.53 -3.54
CA VAL A 418 -22.57 20.72 -2.68
C VAL A 418 -23.49 21.72 -3.36
N LYS A 419 -24.62 22.03 -2.74
CA LYS A 419 -25.58 23.02 -3.24
C LYS A 419 -25.34 24.36 -2.56
N SER A 420 -25.47 25.45 -3.32
CA SER A 420 -25.61 26.77 -2.70
C SER A 420 -26.82 26.76 -1.76
N PRO A 421 -26.80 27.54 -0.66
CA PRO A 421 -27.99 27.71 0.15
C PRO A 421 -29.10 28.23 -0.76
N THR A 422 -30.30 27.65 -0.67
CA THR A 422 -31.47 28.28 -1.27
C THR A 422 -31.61 29.66 -0.62
N SER A 423 -31.64 30.72 -1.43
CA SER A 423 -32.00 32.03 -0.89
C SER A 423 -33.41 31.92 -0.34
N ASN A 424 -33.59 32.15 0.96
CA ASN A 424 -34.91 32.28 1.59
C ASN A 424 -35.80 33.20 0.74
N GLN A 425 -37.08 32.93 0.56
CA GLN A 425 -38.02 33.82 -0.13
C GLN A 425 -38.89 34.53 0.90
N ALA A 426 -39.23 35.80 0.64
CA ALA A 426 -40.13 36.50 1.56
C ALA A 426 -41.54 35.87 1.52
N PRO A 427 -42.29 35.88 2.64
CA PRO A 427 -43.64 35.33 2.67
C PRO A 427 -44.57 36.11 1.72
N ASN A 428 -45.66 35.50 1.26
CA ASN A 428 -46.74 36.21 0.61
C ASN A 428 -47.74 36.72 1.67
N VAL A 429 -48.11 38.01 1.62
CA VAL A 429 -49.12 38.59 2.51
C VAL A 429 -50.20 39.30 1.68
N SER A 430 -51.46 39.14 2.08
CA SER A 430 -52.62 39.76 1.43
C SER A 430 -53.75 40.01 2.43
N PHE A 431 -54.67 40.92 2.13
CA PHE A 431 -55.89 41.09 2.92
C PHE A 431 -56.97 40.11 2.47
N ALA A 432 -57.42 39.26 3.38
CA ALA A 432 -58.57 38.38 3.18
C ALA A 432 -59.88 39.18 3.26
N SER A 433 -59.97 40.13 4.20
CA SER A 433 -61.10 41.03 4.38
C SER A 433 -60.65 42.31 5.08
N PRO A 434 -61.06 43.51 4.64
CA PRO A 434 -61.58 43.76 3.30
C PRO A 434 -60.46 43.58 2.25
N SER A 435 -60.78 43.08 1.06
CA SER A 435 -59.80 42.88 -0.02
C SER A 435 -59.38 44.17 -0.75
N GLY A 436 -59.84 45.32 -0.27
CA GLY A 436 -59.55 46.64 -0.85
C GLY A 436 -60.15 47.76 -0.03
N ASN A 437 -60.15 48.96 -0.59
CA ASN A 437 -60.69 50.14 0.06
C ASN A 437 -62.20 50.00 0.28
N ILE A 438 -62.64 50.28 1.50
CA ILE A 438 -64.05 50.28 1.89
C ILE A 438 -64.41 51.60 2.56
N THR A 439 -65.69 51.96 2.51
CA THR A 439 -66.27 53.08 3.26
C THR A 439 -67.32 52.51 4.21
N VAL A 440 -67.22 52.87 5.48
CA VAL A 440 -68.16 52.45 6.54
C VAL A 440 -68.74 53.68 7.22
N GLN A 441 -69.98 53.59 7.71
CA GLN A 441 -70.62 54.66 8.48
C GLN A 441 -70.23 54.56 9.96
N GLU A 442 -70.25 55.70 10.68
CA GLU A 442 -69.96 55.73 12.12
C GLU A 442 -70.85 54.75 12.90
N GLY A 443 -70.27 54.02 13.86
CA GLY A 443 -70.93 52.88 14.54
C GLY A 443 -70.73 51.53 13.84
N TYR A 444 -69.79 51.44 12.91
CA TYR A 444 -69.43 50.19 12.22
C TYR A 444 -68.83 49.13 13.16
N ASP A 445 -68.98 47.88 12.73
CA ASP A 445 -68.23 46.74 13.26
C ASP A 445 -67.45 46.09 12.10
N LEU A 446 -66.13 46.27 12.10
CA LEU A 446 -65.24 45.88 11.02
C LEU A 446 -64.19 44.89 11.52
N THR A 447 -64.20 43.69 10.94
CA THR A 447 -63.12 42.71 11.08
C THR A 447 -62.17 42.81 9.90
N VAL A 448 -60.89 43.11 10.19
CA VAL A 448 -59.82 43.11 9.19
C VAL A 448 -58.97 41.86 9.38
N VAL A 449 -58.76 41.07 8.33
CA VAL A 449 -58.06 39.78 8.33
C VAL A 449 -57.01 39.77 7.24
N ALA A 450 -55.78 39.42 7.59
CA ALA A 450 -54.69 39.16 6.66
C ALA A 450 -54.45 37.65 6.49
N ASN A 451 -54.10 37.24 5.27
CA ASN A 451 -53.52 35.94 4.96
C ASN A 451 -52.01 36.11 4.83
N ALA A 452 -51.24 35.16 5.39
CA ALA A 452 -49.83 35.05 5.12
C ALA A 452 -49.43 33.58 4.93
N SER A 453 -48.62 33.31 3.92
CA SER A 453 -48.07 31.98 3.64
C SER A 453 -46.64 32.09 3.13
N ASP A 454 -45.82 31.09 3.40
CA ASP A 454 -44.43 31.04 2.97
C ASP A 454 -44.20 29.80 2.10
N SER A 455 -43.44 29.94 1.01
CA SER A 455 -43.27 28.88 0.01
C SER A 455 -42.12 27.92 0.31
N ASP A 456 -41.15 28.36 1.10
CA ASP A 456 -39.93 27.64 1.45
C ASP A 456 -39.74 27.49 2.97
N GLY A 457 -40.68 28.01 3.76
CA GLY A 457 -40.73 27.84 5.20
C GLY A 457 -42.12 28.06 5.80
N SER A 458 -42.14 28.82 6.89
CA SER A 458 -43.31 29.12 7.71
C SER A 458 -43.32 30.59 8.11
N VAL A 459 -44.51 31.14 8.33
CA VAL A 459 -44.66 32.53 8.82
C VAL A 459 -44.38 32.55 10.33
N SER A 460 -43.38 33.33 10.76
CA SER A 460 -43.04 33.55 12.16
C SER A 460 -44.04 34.48 12.86
N ASN A 461 -44.41 35.59 12.20
CA ASN A 461 -45.41 36.52 12.71
C ASN A 461 -45.97 37.43 11.61
N VAL A 462 -47.12 38.04 11.86
CA VAL A 462 -47.70 39.12 11.08
C VAL A 462 -47.92 40.33 11.98
N LYS A 463 -47.23 41.44 11.69
CA LYS A 463 -47.41 42.74 12.35
C LYS A 463 -48.47 43.56 11.63
N LEU A 464 -49.39 44.11 12.39
CA LEU A 464 -50.61 44.75 11.91
C LEU A 464 -50.60 46.23 12.32
N TYR A 465 -50.72 47.13 11.35
CA TYR A 465 -50.56 48.58 11.52
C TYR A 465 -51.81 49.36 11.11
N ILE A 466 -52.01 50.52 11.72
CA ILE A 466 -52.98 51.55 11.28
C ILE A 466 -52.23 52.87 11.17
N ASN A 467 -52.32 53.54 10.02
CA ASN A 467 -51.60 54.79 9.72
C ASN A 467 -50.10 54.68 10.06
N ASN A 468 -49.47 53.58 9.65
CA ASN A 468 -48.07 53.21 9.94
C ASN A 468 -47.70 53.04 11.41
N SER A 469 -48.65 53.17 12.35
CA SER A 469 -48.43 52.87 13.76
C SER A 469 -48.71 51.39 14.02
N LEU A 470 -47.75 50.68 14.62
CA LEU A 470 -47.92 49.26 14.99
C LEU A 470 -49.05 49.14 16.01
N VAL A 471 -50.03 48.29 15.72
CA VAL A 471 -51.16 48.03 16.60
C VAL A 471 -50.97 46.71 17.33
N ARG A 472 -50.65 45.63 16.59
CA ARG A 472 -50.47 44.29 17.16
C ARG A 472 -49.54 43.42 16.34
N GLN A 473 -49.14 42.29 16.92
CA GLN A 473 -48.37 41.24 16.27
C GLN A 473 -49.04 39.89 16.57
N GLU A 474 -49.40 39.17 15.52
CA GLU A 474 -49.94 37.81 15.62
C GLU A 474 -48.87 36.80 15.23
N ASN A 475 -48.71 35.76 16.05
CA ASN A 475 -47.74 34.69 15.79
C ASN A 475 -48.41 33.41 15.26
N VAL A 476 -49.74 33.35 15.26
CA VAL A 476 -50.53 32.20 14.79
C VAL A 476 -51.75 32.72 14.06
N ALA A 477 -52.10 32.12 12.92
CA ALA A 477 -53.32 32.45 12.20
C ALA A 477 -54.57 32.11 13.03
N PRO A 478 -55.68 32.87 12.90
CA PRO A 478 -55.90 33.94 11.92
C PRO A 478 -55.24 35.28 12.31
N TYR A 479 -54.70 35.99 11.32
CA TYR A 479 -54.01 37.28 11.54
C TYR A 479 -55.01 38.44 11.42
N GLU A 480 -55.69 38.76 12.50
CA GLU A 480 -56.83 39.69 12.49
C GLU A 480 -56.57 40.93 13.34
N TRP A 481 -57.17 42.07 13.00
CA TRP A 481 -57.29 43.20 13.93
C TRP A 481 -58.54 43.02 14.80
N GLY A 482 -58.45 43.32 16.10
CA GLY A 482 -59.62 43.41 16.99
C GLY A 482 -60.62 42.26 16.84
N HIS A 483 -60.34 41.10 17.45
CA HIS A 483 -61.30 40.00 17.59
C HIS A 483 -61.72 39.84 19.06
N ASN A 484 -62.78 39.07 19.33
CA ASN A 484 -63.37 38.93 20.67
C ASN A 484 -62.40 38.35 21.73
N SER A 485 -61.36 37.65 21.30
CA SER A 485 -60.28 37.15 22.17
C SER A 485 -59.04 38.05 22.22
N SER A 486 -59.03 39.20 21.54
CA SER A 486 -57.97 40.20 21.63
C SER A 486 -58.07 40.95 22.97
N PRO A 487 -56.94 41.27 23.63
CA PRO A 487 -56.93 42.15 24.79
C PRO A 487 -57.48 43.56 24.50
N ASN A 488 -57.48 43.99 23.22
CA ASN A 488 -58.05 45.26 22.77
C ASN A 488 -58.98 45.02 21.56
N PRO A 489 -60.24 44.61 21.75
CA PRO A 489 -61.14 44.27 20.63
C PRO A 489 -61.57 45.49 19.79
N GLN A 490 -61.28 46.72 20.23
CA GLN A 490 -61.66 47.98 19.57
C GLN A 490 -60.47 48.65 18.86
N GLU A 491 -59.50 47.90 18.37
CA GLU A 491 -58.31 48.45 17.68
C GLU A 491 -58.63 49.16 16.36
N VAL A 492 -59.61 48.62 15.63
CA VAL A 492 -60.12 49.14 14.36
C VAL A 492 -61.49 49.81 14.53
N ASN A 493 -62.32 49.31 15.44
CA ASN A 493 -63.64 49.84 15.74
C ASN A 493 -63.55 51.06 16.67
N GLY A 494 -64.37 52.10 16.45
CA GLY A 494 -64.37 53.31 17.30
C GLY A 494 -63.38 54.40 16.89
N ARG A 495 -62.87 54.37 15.66
CA ARG A 495 -62.08 55.47 15.10
C ARG A 495 -62.99 56.63 14.67
N SER A 496 -62.58 57.87 14.93
CA SER A 496 -63.32 59.07 14.49
C SER A 496 -63.41 59.15 12.97
N THR A 497 -64.39 59.88 12.43
CA THR A 497 -64.54 60.11 10.99
C THR A 497 -63.21 60.53 10.35
N GLY A 498 -62.79 59.81 9.31
CA GLY A 498 -61.52 60.05 8.63
C GLY A 498 -61.11 58.88 7.74
N THR A 499 -59.96 59.03 7.07
CA THR A 499 -59.34 57.98 6.25
C THR A 499 -58.25 57.30 7.06
N TYR A 500 -58.26 55.97 7.08
CA TYR A 500 -57.26 55.15 7.76
C TYR A 500 -56.65 54.16 6.77
N THR A 501 -55.33 54.00 6.84
CA THR A 501 -54.60 52.99 6.07
C THR A 501 -54.22 51.86 6.99
N VAL A 502 -54.68 50.64 6.68
CA VAL A 502 -54.20 49.42 7.33
C VAL A 502 -53.01 48.86 6.54
N LYS A 503 -52.06 48.23 7.24
CA LYS A 503 -50.91 47.55 6.63
C LYS A 503 -50.58 46.28 7.39
N ALA A 504 -50.31 45.19 6.68
CA ALA A 504 -49.81 43.95 7.27
C ALA A 504 -48.38 43.68 6.83
N VAL A 505 -47.49 43.32 7.76
CA VAL A 505 -46.10 42.92 7.49
C VAL A 505 -45.88 41.51 7.99
N ALA A 506 -45.72 40.54 7.08
CA ALA A 506 -45.42 39.16 7.42
C ALA A 506 -43.90 38.96 7.51
N THR A 507 -43.43 38.20 8.51
CA THR A 507 -42.03 37.78 8.67
C THR A 507 -41.97 36.26 8.71
N ASP A 508 -41.07 35.64 7.96
CA ASP A 508 -40.85 34.18 7.98
C ASP A 508 -39.93 33.69 9.11
N ASN A 509 -39.72 32.38 9.22
CA ASN A 509 -38.82 31.77 10.22
C ASN A 509 -37.33 32.08 10.04
N ASP A 510 -36.93 32.67 8.91
CA ASP A 510 -35.55 33.04 8.57
C ASP A 510 -35.37 34.58 8.49
N GLY A 511 -36.40 35.34 8.91
CA GLY A 511 -36.40 36.79 9.08
C GLY A 511 -36.67 37.63 7.83
N LYS A 512 -36.99 37.07 6.64
CA LYS A 512 -37.40 37.93 5.50
C LYS A 512 -38.84 38.39 5.67
N GLN A 513 -39.14 39.53 5.04
CA GLN A 513 -40.39 40.25 5.21
C GLN A 513 -41.05 40.63 3.88
N SER A 514 -42.37 40.70 3.89
CA SER A 514 -43.20 41.31 2.86
C SER A 514 -44.30 42.15 3.52
N GLU A 515 -44.86 43.10 2.78
CA GLU A 515 -45.96 43.95 3.25
C GLU A 515 -47.05 44.17 2.20
N VAL A 516 -48.28 44.42 2.65
CA VAL A 516 -49.47 44.75 1.85
C VAL A 516 -50.29 45.85 2.49
#